data_AF-A0A0D1WUH8-F1
#
_entry.id   AF-A0A0D1WUH8-F1
#
_cell.length_a   1.000
_cell.length_b   1.000
_cell.length_c   1.000
_cell.angle_alpha   90.00
_cell.angle_beta   90.00
_cell.angle_gamma   90.00
#
_symmetry.space_group_name_H-M   'P 1'
#
loop_
_entity.id
_entity.type
_entity.pdbx_description
1 polymer ?
#
loop_
_entity_poly.entity_id
_entity_poly.type
_entity_poly.pdbx_seq_one_letter_code
_entity_poly.pdbx_strand_id
1 'polypeptide(L)'
;MVESVGENDRHLPSSTTSLLELLNHLQHRADDLLRELDIYQTILKSHNQENNVEIRVFKRGVESEVKALHAVQDFFQHESTSASENDNSLEKEDPLQAHVLKSSNLPFYESVWKAAKNCNSITAMSKKMYYNLDPNPKTPHPKNGTKNPLQADKKGVLVDIVADNGLQWVKVSTMTEKRLLFEIAKEGWEQYADYSDESDDDLGPASDMPGQNTHQLELVRVAHDLQKASASARIHFRHPQVRFVLPNIRRGVSEDVDAFIADLVSTGASVECASDITKEPVKTIDSDSLSHLLPSDATKLTSSLNLDCTILLAIISDISHVEKRHISPASHSLHTTYHRAIMRQIESEVSEPMLPNEIYPLLASRTLHCTAHAAQRMREIVLCMGTTTERSRAEIVLGEGPYADHDPAQLRMALSRESTHAVPNDLVLPIKVVQVDVNDNCDPNLSSDILHLSFPAIIAQKSALKMKLSPINASVFLYGWMQQMTTVTSNRAVAMGFIKTINDVLDWHEHKHDVQDLEHPKTANRQCQRDGQLEKGEGDMFVGPEIYVCETARSLIGKAKPR
;
A
#
# COMPACT_ATOMS: atom_id res chain seq x y z
N MET A 1 -56.39 -39.02 47.51
CA MET A 1 -57.19 -39.83 46.57
C MET A 1 -57.27 -39.01 45.29
N VAL A 2 -56.45 -39.31 44.27
CA VAL A 2 -56.81 -40.19 43.11
C VAL A 2 -57.80 -39.41 42.24
N GLU A 3 -57.62 -39.00 40.97
CA GLU A 3 -56.90 -39.46 39.76
C GLU A 3 -57.02 -38.31 38.69
N SER A 4 -56.01 -37.99 37.86
CA SER A 4 -55.87 -38.31 36.41
C SER A 4 -56.92 -37.66 35.46
N VAL A 5 -56.67 -37.14 34.25
CA VAL A 5 -55.53 -37.09 33.29
C VAL A 5 -55.89 -36.06 32.20
N GLY A 6 -54.90 -35.44 31.57
CA GLY A 6 -55.07 -34.64 30.35
C GLY A 6 -53.78 -33.95 29.90
N GLU A 7 -52.73 -34.73 29.68
CA GLU A 7 -51.49 -34.32 29.02
C GLU A 7 -51.77 -33.74 27.64
N ASN A 8 -51.27 -32.53 27.38
CA ASN A 8 -51.07 -32.01 26.03
C ASN A 8 -49.57 -31.90 25.80
N ASP A 9 -49.10 -32.75 24.89
CA ASP A 9 -47.74 -32.87 24.38
C ASP A 9 -47.09 -31.51 24.13
N ARG A 10 -46.03 -31.23 24.90
CA ARG A 10 -44.99 -30.29 24.48
C ARG A 10 -44.03 -31.07 23.59
N HIS A 11 -44.24 -30.97 22.28
CA HIS A 11 -43.23 -31.36 21.30
C HIS A 11 -41.93 -30.58 21.59
N LEU A 12 -40.94 -31.26 22.17
CA LEU A 12 -39.54 -30.84 22.05
C LEU A 12 -39.19 -30.88 20.56
N PRO A 13 -38.58 -29.83 19.99
CA PRO A 13 -38.00 -29.94 18.65
C PRO A 13 -36.86 -30.96 18.69
N SER A 14 -36.90 -31.92 17.77
CA SER A 14 -35.83 -32.89 17.52
C SER A 14 -34.51 -32.15 17.24
N SER A 15 -33.49 -32.41 18.04
CA SER A 15 -32.20 -31.69 18.04
C SER A 15 -31.42 -31.80 16.71
N THR A 16 -31.65 -32.84 15.92
CA THR A 16 -31.10 -33.03 14.57
C THR A 16 -31.64 -32.01 13.55
N THR A 17 -32.90 -31.57 13.68
CA THR A 17 -33.49 -30.55 12.81
C THR A 17 -32.81 -29.19 13.02
N SER A 18 -32.47 -28.85 14.26
CA SER A 18 -31.79 -27.58 14.61
C SER A 18 -30.36 -27.49 14.06
N LEU A 19 -29.66 -28.62 13.96
CA LEU A 19 -28.27 -28.65 13.49
C LEU A 19 -28.16 -28.61 11.96
N LEU A 20 -29.08 -29.29 11.27
CA LEU A 20 -29.20 -29.20 9.81
C LEU A 20 -29.63 -27.80 9.35
N GLU A 21 -30.54 -27.16 10.09
CA GLU A 21 -30.92 -25.76 9.86
C GLU A 21 -29.72 -24.81 10.05
N LEU A 22 -28.94 -25.00 11.10
CA LEU A 22 -27.73 -24.20 11.35
C LEU A 22 -26.69 -24.40 10.23
N LEU A 23 -26.45 -25.64 9.81
CA LEU A 23 -25.54 -25.96 8.72
C LEU A 23 -25.98 -25.29 7.41
N ASN A 24 -27.25 -25.44 7.02
CA ASN A 24 -27.79 -24.79 5.84
C ASN A 24 -27.64 -23.27 5.91
N HIS A 25 -27.89 -22.67 7.07
CA HIS A 25 -27.73 -21.23 7.25
C HIS A 25 -26.27 -20.76 7.11
N LEU A 26 -25.31 -21.52 7.66
CA LEU A 26 -23.88 -21.23 7.51
C LEU A 26 -23.41 -21.40 6.06
N GLN A 27 -23.88 -22.42 5.35
CA GLN A 27 -23.55 -22.64 3.94
C GLN A 27 -24.02 -21.48 3.07
N HIS A 28 -25.29 -21.08 3.20
CA HIS A 28 -25.83 -19.96 2.43
C HIS A 28 -24.99 -18.69 2.63
N ARG A 29 -24.65 -18.38 3.89
CA ARG A 29 -23.81 -17.22 4.22
C ARG A 29 -22.38 -17.33 3.70
N ALA A 30 -21.78 -18.51 3.72
CA ALA A 30 -20.44 -18.74 3.20
C ALA A 30 -20.41 -18.59 1.67
N ASP A 31 -21.41 -19.11 0.98
CA ASP A 31 -21.58 -18.97 -0.47
C ASP A 31 -21.89 -17.52 -0.87
N ASP A 32 -22.71 -16.81 -0.08
CA ASP A 32 -22.96 -15.37 -0.25
C ASP A 32 -21.67 -14.57 -0.17
N LEU A 33 -20.85 -14.81 0.86
CA LEU A 33 -19.56 -14.16 1.02
C LEU A 33 -18.60 -14.46 -0.13
N LEU A 34 -18.52 -15.72 -0.57
CA LEU A 34 -17.66 -16.10 -1.69
C LEU A 34 -18.09 -15.41 -2.99
N ARG A 35 -19.40 -15.32 -3.23
CA ARG A 35 -19.96 -14.60 -4.38
C ARG A 35 -19.62 -13.12 -4.38
N GLU A 36 -19.73 -12.45 -3.23
CA GLU A 36 -19.32 -11.04 -3.09
C GLU A 36 -17.84 -10.83 -3.44
N LEU A 37 -16.96 -11.74 -3.00
CA LEU A 37 -15.54 -11.71 -3.33
C LEU A 37 -15.27 -11.96 -4.83
N ASP A 38 -16.03 -12.84 -5.47
CA ASP A 38 -15.94 -13.09 -6.92
C ASP A 38 -16.38 -11.86 -7.74
N ILE A 39 -17.42 -11.15 -7.29
CA ILE A 39 -17.83 -9.87 -7.88
C ILE A 39 -16.68 -8.87 -7.78
N TYR A 40 -16.09 -8.70 -6.59
CA TYR A 40 -14.96 -7.78 -6.41
C TYR A 40 -13.76 -8.13 -7.30
N GLN A 41 -13.40 -9.41 -7.43
CA GLN A 41 -12.34 -9.84 -8.35
C GLN A 41 -12.67 -9.55 -9.81
N THR A 42 -13.93 -9.64 -10.21
CA THR A 42 -14.37 -9.31 -11.57
C THR A 42 -14.22 -7.81 -11.84
N ILE A 43 -14.53 -6.96 -10.86
CA ILE A 43 -14.31 -5.51 -10.94
C ILE A 43 -12.83 -5.20 -11.10
N LEU A 44 -11.95 -5.82 -10.29
CA LEU A 44 -10.50 -5.65 -10.40
C LEU A 44 -9.97 -6.02 -11.79
N LYS A 45 -10.45 -7.13 -12.36
CA LYS A 45 -10.10 -7.56 -13.72
C LYS A 45 -10.52 -6.55 -14.78
N SER A 46 -11.77 -6.07 -14.70
CA SER A 46 -12.30 -5.10 -15.66
C SER A 46 -11.53 -3.78 -15.69
N HIS A 47 -10.86 -3.43 -14.58
CA HIS A 47 -10.01 -2.23 -14.46
C HIS A 47 -8.51 -2.50 -14.59
N ASN A 48 -8.09 -3.74 -14.91
CA ASN A 48 -6.67 -4.17 -14.96
C ASN A 48 -5.90 -3.96 -13.63
N GLN A 49 -6.59 -4.01 -12.50
CA GLN A 49 -6.03 -3.79 -11.14
C GLN A 49 -5.85 -5.09 -10.35
N GLU A 50 -6.01 -6.25 -10.99
CA GLU A 50 -5.95 -7.58 -10.35
C GLU A 50 -4.62 -7.88 -9.64
N ASN A 51 -3.52 -7.36 -10.16
CA ASN A 51 -2.19 -7.56 -9.59
C ASN A 51 -1.84 -6.52 -8.51
N ASN A 52 -2.65 -5.47 -8.37
CA ASN A 52 -2.44 -4.38 -7.42
C ASN A 52 -3.09 -4.67 -6.05
N VAL A 53 -3.88 -5.75 -5.95
CA VAL A 53 -4.58 -6.14 -4.70
C VAL A 53 -4.23 -7.57 -4.27
N GLU A 54 -3.60 -7.70 -3.11
CA GLU A 54 -3.27 -9.01 -2.51
C GLU A 54 -4.47 -9.59 -1.74
N ILE A 55 -5.43 -10.22 -2.41
CA ILE A 55 -6.62 -10.84 -1.77
C ILE A 55 -6.59 -12.37 -1.69
N ARG A 56 -5.62 -13.00 -2.39
CA ARG A 56 -5.60 -14.46 -2.61
C ARG A 56 -5.61 -15.29 -1.33
N VAL A 57 -4.91 -14.85 -0.29
CA VAL A 57 -4.82 -15.60 0.98
C VAL A 57 -6.18 -15.61 1.69
N PHE A 58 -6.80 -14.43 1.81
CA PHE A 58 -8.13 -14.28 2.40
C PHE A 58 -9.19 -15.11 1.66
N LYS A 59 -9.26 -14.99 0.33
CA LYS A 59 -10.22 -15.74 -0.49
C LYS A 59 -10.06 -17.25 -0.31
N ARG A 60 -8.83 -17.76 -0.30
CA ARG A 60 -8.57 -19.19 -0.05
C ARG A 60 -9.06 -19.64 1.32
N GLY A 61 -8.97 -18.79 2.34
CA GLY A 61 -9.53 -19.05 3.67
C GLY A 61 -11.06 -19.25 3.60
N VAL A 62 -11.76 -18.38 2.88
CA VAL A 62 -13.21 -18.50 2.65
C VAL A 62 -13.56 -19.73 1.82
N GLU A 63 -12.84 -20.00 0.73
CA GLU A 63 -13.04 -21.21 -0.10
C GLU A 63 -12.85 -22.50 0.71
N SER A 64 -11.88 -22.52 1.63
CA SER A 64 -11.67 -23.65 2.54
C SER A 64 -12.82 -23.82 3.52
N GLU A 65 -13.38 -22.74 4.04
CA GLU A 65 -14.55 -22.78 4.94
C GLU A 65 -15.80 -23.30 4.22
N VAL A 66 -16.08 -22.79 3.01
CA VAL A 66 -17.18 -23.26 2.16
C VAL A 66 -17.05 -24.77 1.89
N LYS A 67 -15.85 -25.24 1.55
CA LYS A 67 -15.59 -26.67 1.32
C LYS A 67 -15.78 -27.50 2.59
N ALA A 68 -15.34 -27.00 3.74
CA ALA A 68 -15.51 -27.69 5.02
C ALA A 68 -17.00 -27.84 5.38
N LEU A 69 -17.80 -26.78 5.20
CA LEU A 69 -19.24 -26.81 5.45
C LEU A 69 -19.98 -27.76 4.50
N HIS A 70 -19.62 -27.78 3.21
CA HIS A 70 -20.19 -28.75 2.25
C HIS A 70 -19.80 -30.20 2.58
N ALA A 71 -18.56 -30.46 2.97
CA ALA A 71 -18.12 -31.80 3.37
C ALA A 71 -18.90 -32.34 4.59
N VAL A 72 -19.25 -31.47 5.55
CA VAL A 72 -20.10 -31.83 6.69
C VAL A 72 -21.51 -32.19 6.23
N GLN A 73 -22.07 -31.50 5.24
CA GLN A 73 -23.39 -31.81 4.68
C GLN A 73 -23.42 -33.15 3.94
N ASP A 74 -22.40 -33.43 3.13
CA ASP A 74 -22.28 -34.72 2.43
C ASP A 74 -22.24 -35.88 3.44
N PHE A 75 -21.58 -35.68 4.59
CA PHE A 75 -21.57 -36.64 5.68
C PHE A 75 -22.98 -36.88 6.26
N PHE A 76 -23.74 -35.81 6.55
CA PHE A 76 -25.13 -35.93 7.04
C PHE A 76 -26.05 -36.65 6.04
N GLN A 77 -25.85 -36.43 4.74
CA GLN A 77 -26.62 -37.11 3.70
C GLN A 77 -26.26 -38.59 3.59
N HIS A 78 -24.97 -38.93 3.66
CA HIS A 78 -24.51 -40.32 3.62
C HIS A 78 -24.95 -41.14 4.83
N GLU A 79 -24.86 -40.59 6.04
CA GLU A 79 -25.32 -41.24 7.29
C GLU A 79 -26.83 -41.50 7.29
N SER A 80 -27.61 -40.58 6.71
CA SER A 80 -29.05 -40.73 6.55
C SER A 80 -29.44 -41.81 5.52
N THR A 81 -28.58 -42.10 4.53
CA THR A 81 -28.81 -43.15 3.53
C THR A 81 -28.35 -44.55 3.98
N SER A 82 -27.32 -44.66 4.82
CA SER A 82 -26.79 -45.92 5.32
C SER A 82 -27.55 -46.50 6.52
N ALA A 83 -28.37 -45.71 7.21
CA ALA A 83 -29.21 -46.16 8.33
C ALA A 83 -30.43 -47.03 7.92
N SER A 84 -30.54 -47.43 6.65
CA SER A 84 -31.67 -48.21 6.13
C SER A 84 -31.56 -49.73 6.36
N GLU A 85 -30.42 -50.26 6.80
CA GLU A 85 -30.25 -51.70 7.03
C GLU A 85 -29.43 -51.98 8.31
N ASN A 86 -30.16 -52.27 9.40
CA ASN A 86 -29.69 -52.89 10.64
C ASN A 86 -28.60 -52.15 11.44
N ASP A 87 -28.96 -51.38 12.48
CA ASP A 87 -28.73 -51.79 13.88
C ASP A 87 -29.34 -50.77 14.86
N ASN A 88 -29.88 -51.27 15.98
CA ASN A 88 -30.36 -50.49 17.12
C ASN A 88 -29.16 -49.95 17.90
N SER A 89 -28.54 -48.86 17.45
CA SER A 89 -27.68 -48.03 18.30
C SER A 89 -28.36 -46.69 18.61
N LEU A 90 -28.94 -46.66 19.81
CA LEU A 90 -29.47 -45.49 20.50
C LEU A 90 -28.51 -44.30 20.41
N GLU A 91 -29.06 -43.17 19.94
CA GLU A 91 -28.81 -41.80 20.41
C GLU A 91 -27.42 -41.56 21.00
N LYS A 92 -26.43 -41.35 20.13
CA LYS A 92 -25.33 -40.44 20.45
C LYS A 92 -25.23 -39.46 19.30
N GLU A 93 -25.83 -38.29 19.49
CA GLU A 93 -25.40 -37.06 18.82
C GLU A 93 -23.87 -37.07 18.83
N ASP A 94 -23.20 -37.05 17.67
CA ASP A 94 -21.74 -37.00 17.69
C ASP A 94 -21.38 -35.57 18.14
N PRO A 95 -20.90 -35.38 19.40
CA PRO A 95 -20.64 -34.05 19.92
C PRO A 95 -19.55 -33.33 19.10
N LEU A 96 -18.78 -34.11 18.32
CA LEU A 96 -17.81 -33.67 17.33
C LEU A 96 -18.44 -32.80 16.22
N GLN A 97 -19.59 -33.16 15.65
CA GLN A 97 -20.18 -32.43 14.51
C GLN A 97 -20.80 -31.10 14.95
N ALA A 98 -21.50 -31.09 16.08
CA ALA A 98 -22.00 -29.87 16.71
C ALA A 98 -20.85 -28.95 17.14
N HIS A 99 -19.72 -29.52 17.60
CA HIS A 99 -18.52 -28.74 17.92
C HIS A 99 -17.89 -28.15 16.65
N VAL A 100 -17.78 -28.90 15.55
CA VAL A 100 -17.24 -28.42 14.27
C VAL A 100 -18.02 -27.21 13.77
N LEU A 101 -19.37 -27.29 13.73
CA LEU A 101 -20.22 -26.18 13.29
C LEU A 101 -20.12 -24.96 14.21
N LYS A 102 -20.02 -25.17 15.52
CA LYS A 102 -19.81 -24.08 16.50
C LYS A 102 -18.41 -23.48 16.43
N SER A 103 -17.43 -24.20 15.90
CA SER A 103 -16.04 -23.76 15.70
C SER A 103 -15.76 -23.17 14.31
N SER A 104 -16.79 -22.95 13.50
CA SER A 104 -16.67 -22.33 12.17
C SER A 104 -16.00 -20.96 12.27
N ASN A 105 -15.06 -20.70 11.35
CA ASN A 105 -14.40 -19.40 11.22
C ASN A 105 -15.18 -18.41 10.35
N LEU A 106 -16.33 -18.83 9.80
CA LEU A 106 -17.17 -17.98 8.94
C LEU A 106 -17.49 -16.62 9.58
N PRO A 107 -17.89 -16.50 10.87
CA PRO A 107 -18.18 -15.20 11.47
C PRO A 107 -16.99 -14.24 11.46
N PHE A 108 -15.75 -14.76 11.53
CA PHE A 108 -14.54 -13.95 11.39
C PHE A 108 -14.39 -13.43 9.96
N TYR A 109 -14.48 -14.29 8.95
CA TYR A 109 -14.36 -13.88 7.55
C TYR A 109 -15.43 -12.86 7.14
N GLU A 110 -16.67 -13.06 7.58
CA GLU A 110 -17.74 -12.08 7.35
C GLU A 110 -17.46 -10.74 8.03
N SER A 111 -16.93 -10.75 9.26
CA SER A 111 -16.60 -9.53 9.98
C SER A 111 -15.48 -8.77 9.28
N VAL A 112 -14.46 -9.48 8.78
CA VAL A 112 -13.38 -8.88 7.97
C VAL A 112 -13.95 -8.29 6.69
N TRP A 113 -14.81 -9.00 5.97
CA TRP A 113 -15.37 -8.48 4.72
C TRP A 113 -16.34 -7.30 4.94
N LYS A 114 -17.15 -7.32 6.00
CA LYS A 114 -17.98 -6.17 6.39
C LYS A 114 -17.13 -4.94 6.71
N ALA A 115 -16.05 -5.12 7.48
CA ALA A 115 -15.11 -4.03 7.75
C ALA A 115 -14.42 -3.53 6.47
N ALA A 116 -14.08 -4.44 5.55
CA ALA A 116 -13.46 -4.11 4.26
C ALA A 116 -14.38 -3.25 3.38
N LYS A 117 -15.69 -3.56 3.32
CA LYS A 117 -16.66 -2.76 2.54
C LYS A 117 -16.76 -1.31 2.99
N ASN A 118 -16.46 -1.02 4.26
CA ASN A 118 -16.43 0.33 4.82
C ASN A 118 -15.08 1.04 4.66
N CYS A 119 -14.09 0.39 4.02
CA CYS A 119 -12.79 0.99 3.71
C CYS A 119 -12.79 1.58 2.30
N ASN A 120 -11.76 2.35 1.95
CA ASN A 120 -11.49 2.78 0.57
C ASN A 120 -10.18 2.17 0.07
N SER A 121 -10.05 2.00 -1.25
CA SER A 121 -8.80 1.63 -1.93
C SER A 121 -8.00 0.52 -1.24
N ILE A 122 -8.57 -0.67 -1.19
CA ILE A 122 -7.97 -1.86 -0.59
C ILE A 122 -6.81 -2.34 -1.46
N THR A 123 -5.64 -2.50 -0.85
CA THR A 123 -4.42 -3.01 -1.51
C THR A 123 -4.05 -4.42 -1.06
N ALA A 124 -4.54 -4.88 0.10
CA ALA A 124 -4.33 -6.25 0.55
C ALA A 124 -5.34 -6.71 1.60
N MET A 125 -5.54 -8.03 1.70
CA MET A 125 -6.28 -8.68 2.78
C MET A 125 -5.48 -9.85 3.35
N SER A 126 -5.46 -9.97 4.68
CA SER A 126 -4.68 -10.98 5.44
C SER A 126 -3.17 -10.94 5.13
N LYS A 127 -2.57 -9.74 5.18
CA LYS A 127 -1.16 -9.50 4.87
C LYS A 127 -0.30 -9.48 6.14
N LYS A 128 0.84 -10.15 6.10
CA LYS A 128 1.82 -10.13 7.20
C LYS A 128 2.80 -8.98 7.00
N MET A 129 2.82 -8.05 7.94
CA MET A 129 3.77 -6.93 7.99
C MET A 129 4.95 -7.32 8.87
N TYR A 130 6.16 -6.94 8.46
CA TYR A 130 7.39 -7.31 9.16
C TYR A 130 8.12 -6.06 9.65
N TYR A 131 8.66 -6.15 10.86
CA TYR A 131 9.50 -5.11 11.44
C TYR A 131 10.69 -5.75 12.15
N ASN A 132 11.76 -4.98 12.28
CA ASN A 132 12.96 -5.43 12.96
C ASN A 132 12.71 -5.40 14.46
N LEU A 133 13.17 -6.42 15.17
CA LEU A 133 13.24 -6.36 16.62
C LEU A 133 14.44 -5.49 17.03
N ASP A 134 14.28 -4.73 18.12
CA ASP A 134 15.41 -4.05 18.73
C ASP A 134 16.50 -5.09 19.08
N PRO A 135 17.77 -4.83 18.76
CA PRO A 135 18.84 -5.77 19.05
C PRO A 135 18.91 -5.98 20.56
N ASN A 136 18.50 -7.16 21.02
CA ASN A 136 18.57 -7.51 22.43
C ASN A 136 20.06 -7.71 22.80
N PRO A 137 20.63 -6.95 23.74
CA PRO A 137 22.05 -7.09 24.10
C PRO A 137 22.41 -8.45 24.73
N LYS A 138 21.43 -9.35 24.92
CA LYS A 138 21.60 -10.67 25.56
C LYS A 138 21.43 -11.87 24.62
N THR A 139 21.16 -11.70 23.32
CA THR A 139 21.12 -12.85 22.40
C THR A 139 22.54 -13.29 22.06
N PRO A 140 22.98 -14.50 22.45
CA PRO A 140 24.29 -14.99 22.09
C PRO A 140 24.40 -15.07 20.56
N HIS A 141 25.46 -14.48 20.01
CA HIS A 141 25.76 -14.55 18.58
C HIS A 141 25.63 -16.01 18.10
N PRO A 142 24.90 -16.26 16.98
CA PRO A 142 24.78 -17.60 16.45
C PRO A 142 26.17 -18.08 16.04
N LYS A 143 26.72 -19.03 16.81
CA LYS A 143 27.87 -19.83 16.40
C LYS A 143 27.36 -20.77 15.30
N ASN A 144 27.37 -20.30 14.05
CA ASN A 144 27.59 -21.06 12.82
C ASN A 144 27.27 -20.17 11.59
N GLY A 145 28.30 -19.90 10.78
CA GLY A 145 28.27 -19.00 9.63
C GLY A 145 27.59 -19.61 8.41
N THR A 146 26.26 -19.57 8.34
CA THR A 146 25.53 -19.93 7.11
C THR A 146 24.23 -19.16 6.87
N LYS A 147 23.94 -18.10 7.63
CA LYS A 147 22.79 -17.22 7.35
C LYS A 147 23.26 -15.77 7.21
N ASN A 148 22.85 -15.12 6.13
CA ASN A 148 23.11 -13.70 5.89
C ASN A 148 22.71 -12.88 7.13
N PRO A 149 23.59 -12.05 7.71
CA PRO A 149 23.33 -11.31 8.96
C PRO A 149 22.19 -10.27 8.87
N LEU A 150 21.65 -10.03 7.67
CA LEU A 150 20.56 -9.09 7.40
C LEU A 150 19.14 -9.66 7.60
N GLN A 151 19.00 -10.95 7.94
CA GLN A 151 17.69 -11.64 8.02
C GLN A 151 17.34 -12.17 9.42
N ALA A 152 18.15 -11.91 10.45
CA ALA A 152 18.13 -12.74 11.65
C ALA A 152 17.00 -12.48 12.66
N ASP A 153 16.32 -11.32 12.71
CA ASP A 153 15.26 -11.08 13.72
C ASP A 153 14.14 -10.15 13.20
N LYS A 154 13.33 -10.63 12.25
CA LYS A 154 12.11 -9.93 11.82
C LYS A 154 10.89 -10.58 12.46
N LYS A 155 10.18 -9.82 13.30
CA LYS A 155 8.87 -10.23 13.81
C LYS A 155 7.82 -9.83 12.79
N GLY A 156 6.85 -10.71 12.55
CA GLY A 156 5.78 -10.47 11.60
C GLY A 156 4.42 -10.49 12.27
N VAL A 157 3.61 -9.47 12.00
CA VAL A 157 2.26 -9.25 12.54
C VAL A 157 1.24 -9.26 11.41
N LEU A 158 0.09 -9.88 11.63
CA LEU A 158 -0.95 -10.04 10.60
C LEU A 158 -1.92 -8.85 10.62
N VAL A 159 -2.01 -8.15 9.50
CA VAL A 159 -3.02 -7.13 9.19
C VAL A 159 -4.14 -7.78 8.38
N ASP A 160 -5.39 -7.60 8.79
CA ASP A 160 -6.52 -8.25 8.14
C ASP A 160 -6.95 -7.50 6.88
N ILE A 161 -6.88 -6.17 6.87
CA ILE A 161 -7.18 -5.32 5.71
C ILE A 161 -6.15 -4.19 5.61
N VAL A 162 -5.62 -3.95 4.42
CA VAL A 162 -4.77 -2.81 4.09
C VAL A 162 -5.56 -1.89 3.15
N ALA A 163 -5.96 -0.74 3.66
CA ALA A 163 -6.85 0.23 3.03
C ALA A 163 -6.15 1.59 2.78
N ASP A 164 -6.87 2.51 2.15
CA ASP A 164 -6.44 3.87 1.80
C ASP A 164 -5.08 3.88 1.07
N ASN A 165 -4.94 2.99 0.08
CA ASN A 165 -3.70 2.81 -0.69
C ASN A 165 -2.48 2.45 0.18
N GLY A 166 -2.71 1.77 1.30
CA GLY A 166 -1.66 1.34 2.23
C GLY A 166 -1.51 2.19 3.48
N LEU A 167 -2.19 3.34 3.55
CA LEU A 167 -2.11 4.29 4.68
C LEU A 167 -2.96 3.89 5.89
N GLN A 168 -3.83 2.88 5.76
CA GLN A 168 -4.61 2.37 6.89
C GLN A 168 -4.47 0.86 7.00
N TRP A 169 -4.12 0.39 8.20
CA TRP A 169 -4.00 -1.03 8.54
C TRP A 169 -5.08 -1.40 9.55
N VAL A 170 -5.99 -2.30 9.15
CA VAL A 170 -7.13 -2.68 9.96
C VAL A 170 -6.94 -4.09 10.53
N LYS A 171 -7.12 -4.22 11.83
CA LYS A 171 -7.18 -5.48 12.57
C LYS A 171 -8.62 -5.73 13.02
N VAL A 172 -9.15 -6.89 12.69
CA VAL A 172 -10.53 -7.28 13.04
C VAL A 172 -10.47 -8.38 14.09
N SER A 173 -11.18 -8.21 15.20
CA SER A 173 -11.26 -9.21 16.27
C SER A 173 -12.71 -9.51 16.64
N THR A 174 -13.15 -10.74 16.41
CA THR A 174 -14.49 -11.21 16.79
C THR A 174 -14.60 -11.63 18.26
N MET A 175 -13.64 -11.27 19.10
CA MET A 175 -13.65 -11.55 20.53
C MET A 175 -14.92 -11.00 21.19
N THR A 176 -15.54 -11.79 22.05
CA THR A 176 -16.76 -11.39 22.77
C THR A 176 -16.41 -10.74 24.11
N GLU A 177 -17.29 -9.88 24.61
CA GLU A 177 -17.19 -9.27 25.96
C GLU A 177 -16.92 -10.34 27.04
N LYS A 178 -17.66 -11.45 27.02
CA LYS A 178 -17.47 -12.56 27.97
C LYS A 178 -16.07 -13.17 27.88
N ARG A 179 -15.55 -13.36 26.66
CA ARG A 179 -14.21 -13.89 26.45
C ARG A 179 -13.13 -12.93 26.94
N LEU A 180 -13.30 -11.63 26.67
CA LEU A 180 -12.41 -10.58 27.15
C LEU A 180 -12.34 -10.58 28.68
N LEU A 181 -13.48 -10.60 29.38
CA LEU A 181 -13.51 -10.64 30.85
C LEU A 181 -12.80 -11.87 31.42
N PHE A 182 -12.89 -13.03 30.75
CA PHE A 182 -12.10 -14.21 31.15
C PHE A 182 -10.59 -14.04 30.93
N GLU A 183 -10.17 -13.31 29.89
CA GLU A 183 -8.75 -13.03 29.65
C GLU A 183 -8.20 -12.03 30.66
N ILE A 184 -8.94 -10.95 30.94
CA ILE A 184 -8.66 -10.02 32.05
C ILE A 184 -8.52 -10.80 33.34
N ALA A 185 -9.45 -11.73 33.58
CA ALA A 185 -9.44 -12.52 34.79
C ALA A 185 -8.22 -13.43 34.94
N LYS A 186 -7.69 -13.91 33.83
CA LYS A 186 -6.55 -14.83 33.77
C LYS A 186 -5.22 -14.10 33.98
N GLU A 187 -5.09 -12.88 33.46
CA GLU A 187 -3.84 -12.10 33.52
C GLU A 187 -3.63 -11.36 34.86
N GLY A 188 -4.67 -11.31 35.70
CA GLY A 188 -4.68 -10.70 37.03
C GLY A 188 -5.60 -9.49 37.07
N TRP A 189 -6.67 -9.55 37.89
CA TRP A 189 -7.69 -8.48 38.01
C TRP A 189 -7.15 -7.16 38.59
N GLU A 190 -5.99 -7.20 39.24
CA GLU A 190 -5.45 -6.08 40.04
C GLU A 190 -5.10 -4.83 39.21
N GLN A 191 -4.93 -4.95 37.88
CA GLN A 191 -4.70 -3.80 37.01
C GLN A 191 -5.98 -3.06 36.59
N TYR A 192 -7.15 -3.69 36.70
CA TYR A 192 -8.43 -3.15 36.20
C TYR A 192 -9.48 -2.94 37.30
N ALA A 193 -9.25 -3.49 38.50
CA ALA A 193 -10.13 -3.28 39.65
C ALA A 193 -9.74 -2.00 40.41
N ASP A 194 -10.56 -0.96 40.29
CA ASP A 194 -10.48 0.23 41.15
C ASP A 194 -11.08 -0.10 42.54
N TYR A 195 -10.30 -0.73 43.40
CA TYR A 195 -10.64 -0.80 44.82
C TYR A 195 -10.20 0.50 45.48
N SER A 196 -11.10 1.49 45.50
CA SER A 196 -11.08 2.52 46.54
C SER A 196 -11.46 1.87 47.87
N ASP A 197 -10.51 1.33 48.61
CA ASP A 197 -10.62 1.36 50.07
C ASP A 197 -9.28 1.21 50.78
N GLU A 198 -9.11 2.03 51.81
CA GLU A 198 -7.96 2.07 52.69
C GLU A 198 -7.87 0.79 53.54
N SER A 199 -6.78 0.03 53.42
CA SER A 199 -6.29 -0.78 54.53
C SER A 199 -4.81 -1.10 54.40
N ASP A 200 -4.05 -0.63 55.39
CA ASP A 200 -2.66 -0.98 55.68
C ASP A 200 -2.44 -2.49 55.87
N ASP A 201 -1.16 -2.88 55.68
CA ASP A 201 -0.47 -4.12 56.06
C ASP A 201 -0.71 -5.40 55.23
N ASP A 202 0.23 -5.73 54.34
CA ASP A 202 1.24 -6.80 54.60
C ASP A 202 2.31 -6.84 53.48
N LEU A 203 3.58 -6.74 53.88
CA LEU A 203 4.76 -6.72 53.02
C LEU A 203 5.20 -8.16 52.68
N GLY A 204 4.81 -8.67 51.51
CA GLY A 204 5.44 -9.86 50.90
C GLY A 204 6.68 -9.49 50.07
N PRO A 205 7.77 -10.29 50.07
CA PRO A 205 9.01 -9.89 49.41
C PRO A 205 8.87 -9.93 47.89
N ALA A 206 9.03 -8.76 47.29
CA ALA A 206 9.13 -8.55 45.85
C ALA A 206 10.22 -9.44 45.23
N SER A 207 9.85 -10.33 44.32
CA SER A 207 10.77 -10.91 43.35
C SER A 207 10.92 -9.92 42.19
N ASP A 208 11.77 -8.92 42.39
CA ASP A 208 12.20 -8.00 41.34
C ASP A 208 12.96 -8.75 40.23
N MET A 209 12.26 -9.06 39.14
CA MET A 209 12.85 -9.39 37.85
C MET A 209 12.42 -8.33 36.83
N PRO A 210 13.33 -7.42 36.42
CA PRO A 210 12.98 -6.39 35.44
C PRO A 210 13.09 -6.97 34.03
N GLY A 211 11.98 -6.97 33.27
CA GLY A 211 12.05 -6.92 31.81
C GLY A 211 11.22 -7.86 30.95
N GLN A 212 9.99 -8.25 31.34
CA GLN A 212 8.98 -8.72 30.37
C GLN A 212 7.60 -8.20 30.76
N ASN A 213 6.91 -7.54 29.82
CA ASN A 213 5.48 -7.20 29.91
C ASN A 213 4.65 -8.50 29.92
N THR A 214 4.64 -9.23 31.04
CA THR A 214 3.99 -10.55 31.14
C THR A 214 2.51 -10.49 31.45
N HIS A 215 1.94 -9.32 31.75
CA HIS A 215 0.54 -9.15 32.17
C HIS A 215 -0.35 -8.42 31.14
N GLN A 216 0.11 -8.29 29.89
CA GLN A 216 -0.63 -7.54 28.88
C GLN A 216 -1.53 -8.47 28.05
N LEU A 217 -2.80 -8.08 27.89
CA LEU A 217 -3.78 -8.77 27.05
C LEU A 217 -3.26 -8.95 25.61
N GLU A 218 -3.58 -10.09 25.01
CA GLU A 218 -3.03 -10.53 23.72
C GLU A 218 -3.30 -9.49 22.61
N LEU A 219 -4.52 -8.93 22.57
CA LEU A 219 -4.88 -7.95 21.55
C LEU A 219 -4.15 -6.62 21.71
N VAL A 220 -3.84 -6.21 22.95
CA VAL A 220 -3.05 -4.99 23.21
C VAL A 220 -1.59 -5.22 22.81
N ARG A 221 -1.05 -6.42 23.03
CA ARG A 221 0.27 -6.80 22.51
C ARG A 221 0.31 -6.74 20.97
N VAL A 222 -0.72 -7.25 20.31
CA VAL A 222 -0.87 -7.15 18.85
C VAL A 222 -0.94 -5.69 18.40
N ALA A 223 -1.63 -4.81 19.15
CA ALA A 223 -1.68 -3.39 18.85
C ALA A 223 -0.29 -2.73 18.91
N HIS A 224 0.50 -3.00 19.96
CA HIS A 224 1.89 -2.53 20.01
C HIS A 224 2.75 -3.07 18.87
N ASP A 225 2.61 -4.36 18.53
CA ASP A 225 3.36 -4.95 17.43
C ASP A 225 2.98 -4.31 16.08
N LEU A 226 1.69 -4.03 15.85
CA LEU A 226 1.21 -3.31 14.67
C LEU A 226 1.73 -1.88 14.62
N GLN A 227 1.77 -1.18 15.75
CA GLN A 227 2.29 0.18 15.82
C GLN A 227 3.79 0.25 15.56
N LYS A 228 4.56 -0.71 16.10
CA LYS A 228 5.99 -0.83 15.75
C LYS A 228 6.18 -1.12 14.26
N ALA A 229 5.32 -1.96 13.69
CA ALA A 229 5.35 -2.28 12.27
C ALA A 229 4.98 -1.09 11.39
N SER A 230 3.97 -0.29 11.77
CA SER A 230 3.54 0.89 11.01
C SER A 230 4.57 2.01 11.08
N ALA A 231 5.17 2.23 12.25
CA ALA A 231 6.28 3.18 12.43
C ALA A 231 7.53 2.81 11.61
N SER A 232 7.71 1.52 11.29
CA SER A 232 8.82 1.05 10.45
C SER A 232 8.53 1.12 8.94
N ALA A 233 7.31 1.52 8.54
CA ALA A 233 6.88 1.55 7.16
C ALA A 233 6.45 2.96 6.75
N ARG A 234 6.86 3.42 5.57
CA ARG A 234 6.31 4.63 4.95
C ARG A 234 5.62 4.29 3.64
N ILE A 235 4.39 4.77 3.52
CA ILE A 235 3.56 4.74 2.32
C ILE A 235 3.27 6.18 1.95
N HIS A 236 3.62 6.62 0.74
CA HIS A 236 3.49 8.03 0.33
C HIS A 236 4.04 9.02 1.38
N PHE A 237 5.26 8.72 1.88
CA PHE A 237 5.99 9.51 2.88
C PHE A 237 5.34 9.58 4.28
N ARG A 238 4.29 8.81 4.54
CA ARG A 238 3.55 8.77 5.81
C ARG A 238 3.54 7.37 6.44
N HIS A 239 3.41 7.33 7.77
CA HIS A 239 3.21 6.08 8.50
C HIS A 239 1.74 5.64 8.42
N PRO A 240 1.45 4.36 8.17
CA PRO A 240 0.09 3.85 8.17
C PRO A 240 -0.58 3.98 9.54
N GLN A 241 -1.84 4.38 9.57
CA GLN A 241 -2.63 4.41 10.79
C GLN A 241 -3.17 3.00 11.11
N VAL A 242 -3.02 2.58 12.36
CA VAL A 242 -3.58 1.31 12.84
C VAL A 242 -4.99 1.51 13.36
N ARG A 243 -5.92 0.66 12.92
CA ARG A 243 -7.33 0.66 13.31
C ARG A 243 -7.78 -0.73 13.75
N PHE A 244 -8.48 -0.81 14.86
CA PHE A 244 -9.09 -2.04 15.38
C PHE A 244 -10.60 -1.99 15.20
N VAL A 245 -11.18 -3.08 14.69
CA VAL A 245 -12.63 -3.25 14.56
C VAL A 245 -13.06 -4.42 15.44
N LEU A 246 -13.87 -4.12 16.45
CA LEU A 246 -14.31 -5.03 17.50
C LEU A 246 -15.85 -5.21 17.44
N PRO A 247 -16.37 -5.99 16.47
CA PRO A 247 -17.82 -6.07 16.21
C PRO A 247 -18.66 -6.65 17.35
N ASN A 248 -18.03 -7.33 18.32
CA ASN A 248 -18.71 -8.02 19.41
C ASN A 248 -18.42 -7.40 20.80
N ILE A 249 -17.85 -6.20 20.84
CA ILE A 249 -17.52 -5.47 22.06
C ILE A 249 -18.25 -4.12 22.04
N ARG A 250 -18.93 -3.75 23.12
CA ARG A 250 -19.60 -2.46 23.28
C ARG A 250 -18.96 -1.63 24.40
N ARG A 251 -18.83 -0.33 24.14
CA ARG A 251 -18.41 0.68 25.13
C ARG A 251 -19.48 0.87 26.20
N GLY A 252 -19.09 1.14 27.44
CA GLY A 252 -20.01 1.45 28.55
C GLY A 252 -20.75 0.25 29.14
N VAL A 253 -20.33 -0.99 28.82
CA VAL A 253 -20.95 -2.20 29.38
C VAL A 253 -20.33 -2.60 30.72
N SER A 254 -19.02 -2.41 30.88
CA SER A 254 -18.26 -2.67 32.11
C SER A 254 -17.03 -1.79 32.14
N GLU A 255 -16.61 -1.34 33.33
CA GLU A 255 -15.41 -0.53 33.51
C GLU A 255 -14.16 -1.26 33.00
N ASP A 256 -14.06 -2.58 33.22
CA ASP A 256 -12.95 -3.41 32.68
C ASP A 256 -12.87 -3.40 31.15
N VAL A 257 -14.02 -3.39 30.47
CA VAL A 257 -14.08 -3.38 29.00
C VAL A 257 -13.65 -2.02 28.47
N ASP A 258 -14.08 -0.95 29.13
CA ASP A 258 -13.71 0.41 28.75
C ASP A 258 -12.23 0.69 29.04
N ALA A 259 -11.68 0.17 30.12
CA ALA A 259 -10.25 0.21 30.43
C ALA A 259 -9.42 -0.54 29.38
N PHE A 260 -9.85 -1.73 28.95
CA PHE A 260 -9.22 -2.45 27.84
C PHE A 260 -9.24 -1.65 26.52
N ILE A 261 -10.35 -0.99 26.21
CA ILE A 261 -10.46 -0.13 25.02
C ILE A 261 -9.51 1.07 25.15
N ALA A 262 -9.43 1.67 26.35
CA ALA A 262 -8.50 2.76 26.63
C ALA A 262 -7.05 2.32 26.45
N ASP A 263 -6.69 1.09 26.86
CA ASP A 263 -5.36 0.51 26.65
C ASP A 263 -5.05 0.29 25.17
N LEU A 264 -6.02 -0.16 24.37
CA LEU A 264 -5.83 -0.24 22.91
C LEU A 264 -5.60 1.14 22.31
N VAL A 265 -6.38 2.15 22.73
CA VAL A 265 -6.24 3.52 22.23
C VAL A 265 -4.92 4.14 22.70
N SER A 266 -4.44 3.83 23.90
CA SER A 266 -3.17 4.34 24.45
C SER A 266 -1.96 3.85 23.65
N THR A 267 -2.08 2.72 22.92
CA THR A 267 -1.05 2.30 21.96
C THR A 267 -0.92 3.24 20.74
N GLY A 268 -1.86 4.16 20.54
CA GLY A 268 -1.97 5.05 19.38
C GLY A 268 -2.88 4.49 18.28
N ALA A 269 -3.57 3.38 18.53
CA ALA A 269 -4.52 2.80 17.58
C ALA A 269 -5.90 3.45 17.69
N SER A 270 -6.62 3.54 16.58
CA SER A 270 -8.06 3.86 16.59
C SER A 270 -8.87 2.59 16.83
N VAL A 271 -9.98 2.68 17.57
CA VAL A 271 -10.80 1.52 17.94
C VAL A 271 -12.27 1.79 17.63
N GLU A 272 -12.87 0.94 16.80
CA GLU A 272 -14.30 0.91 16.49
C GLU A 272 -14.96 -0.29 17.17
N CYS A 273 -15.93 -0.02 18.03
CA CYS A 273 -16.71 -1.02 18.74
C CYS A 273 -18.06 -1.27 18.05
N ALA A 274 -18.80 -2.29 18.49
CA ALA A 274 -20.11 -2.65 17.94
C ALA A 274 -21.11 -1.48 17.89
N SER A 275 -21.03 -0.55 18.86
CA SER A 275 -21.85 0.66 18.94
C SER A 275 -21.51 1.71 17.89
N ASP A 276 -20.26 1.72 17.41
CA ASP A 276 -19.71 2.70 16.47
C ASP A 276 -19.89 2.24 15.02
N ILE A 277 -20.06 0.94 14.80
CA ILE A 277 -20.32 0.35 13.48
C ILE A 277 -21.74 0.74 13.07
N THR A 278 -21.86 1.70 12.15
CA THR A 278 -23.13 2.07 11.54
C THR A 278 -23.78 0.83 10.94
N LYS A 279 -25.00 0.49 11.39
CA LYS A 279 -25.82 -0.55 10.75
C LYS A 279 -26.15 -0.10 9.34
N GLU A 280 -25.40 -0.58 8.35
CA GLU A 280 -25.73 -0.30 6.96
C GLU A 280 -27.11 -0.87 6.63
N PRO A 281 -27.99 -0.10 5.93
CA PRO A 281 -29.13 -0.69 5.28
C PRO A 281 -28.63 -1.67 4.23
N VAL A 282 -29.23 -2.86 4.15
CA VAL A 282 -28.93 -3.90 3.16
C VAL A 282 -29.17 -3.32 1.76
N LYS A 283 -28.16 -2.71 1.16
CA LYS A 283 -28.15 -2.41 -0.26
C LYS A 283 -27.73 -3.69 -0.99
N THR A 284 -28.43 -4.00 -2.07
CA THR A 284 -27.97 -5.03 -3.02
C THR A 284 -26.57 -4.65 -3.50
N ILE A 285 -25.62 -5.57 -3.32
CA ILE A 285 -24.23 -5.36 -3.73
C ILE A 285 -24.18 -5.44 -5.25
N ASP A 286 -24.00 -4.28 -5.88
CA ASP A 286 -23.77 -4.15 -7.31
C ASP A 286 -22.31 -3.74 -7.58
N SER A 287 -21.93 -3.76 -8.87
CA SER A 287 -20.57 -3.40 -9.29
C SER A 287 -20.18 -1.97 -8.88
N ASP A 288 -21.16 -1.06 -8.83
CA ASP A 288 -20.91 0.35 -8.52
C ASP A 288 -20.67 0.55 -7.02
N SER A 289 -21.32 -0.25 -6.17
CA SER A 289 -21.21 -0.22 -4.70
C SER A 289 -19.84 -0.66 -4.16
N LEU A 290 -19.01 -1.35 -4.96
CA LEU A 290 -17.67 -1.79 -4.56
C LEU A 290 -16.55 -1.02 -5.28
N SER A 291 -16.89 -0.06 -6.15
CA SER A 291 -15.92 0.67 -6.95
C SER A 291 -14.95 1.51 -6.10
N HIS A 292 -15.37 2.00 -4.93
CA HIS A 292 -14.53 2.74 -3.99
C HIS A 292 -13.45 1.87 -3.33
N LEU A 293 -13.58 0.55 -3.37
CA LEU A 293 -12.57 -0.38 -2.87
C LEU A 293 -11.36 -0.50 -3.81
N LEU A 294 -11.47 -0.06 -5.07
CA LEU A 294 -10.38 -0.13 -6.02
C LEU A 294 -9.19 0.74 -5.56
N PRO A 295 -7.94 0.23 -5.68
CA PRO A 295 -6.76 1.06 -5.49
C PRO A 295 -6.85 2.33 -6.33
N SER A 296 -6.52 3.47 -5.73
CA SER A 296 -6.31 4.69 -6.49
C SER A 296 -4.93 4.62 -7.12
N ASP A 297 -4.79 5.16 -8.33
CA ASP A 297 -3.46 5.42 -8.88
C ASP A 297 -2.69 6.33 -7.90
N ALA A 298 -1.61 5.80 -7.35
CA ALA A 298 -0.78 6.44 -6.35
C ALA A 298 -0.19 7.77 -6.84
N THR A 299 0.14 7.84 -8.13
CA THR A 299 0.74 9.01 -8.77
C THR A 299 -0.31 9.71 -9.64
N LYS A 300 -0.79 10.87 -9.20
CA LYS A 300 -1.70 11.68 -10.02
C LYS A 300 -0.89 12.39 -11.11
N LEU A 301 -1.23 12.15 -12.38
CA LEU A 301 -0.68 12.93 -13.49
C LEU A 301 -1.22 14.36 -13.42
N THR A 302 -0.31 15.31 -13.28
CA THR A 302 -0.62 16.74 -13.25
C THR A 302 -0.92 17.29 -14.65
N SER A 303 -1.54 18.47 -14.73
CA SER A 303 -1.83 19.16 -16.01
C SER A 303 -0.57 19.67 -16.71
N SER A 304 0.53 19.79 -15.97
CA SER A 304 1.85 20.16 -16.46
C SER A 304 2.87 19.12 -16.02
N LEU A 305 3.63 18.55 -16.96
CA LEU A 305 4.60 17.49 -16.70
C LEU A 305 6.03 18.00 -16.79
N ASN A 306 6.89 17.48 -15.92
CA ASN A 306 8.33 17.68 -15.98
C ASN A 306 8.99 16.43 -16.55
N LEU A 307 9.63 16.55 -17.70
CA LEU A 307 10.21 15.44 -18.44
C LEU A 307 11.71 15.30 -18.14
N ASP A 308 12.10 14.12 -17.66
CA ASP A 308 13.50 13.74 -17.55
C ASP A 308 14.12 13.51 -18.94
N CYS A 309 15.45 13.64 -19.03
CA CYS A 309 16.22 13.41 -20.26
C CYS A 309 15.95 12.02 -20.86
N THR A 310 15.67 11.00 -20.04
CA THR A 310 15.35 9.66 -20.54
C THR A 310 14.06 9.62 -21.36
N ILE A 311 13.04 10.40 -20.97
CA ILE A 311 11.79 10.53 -21.71
C ILE A 311 11.99 11.39 -22.95
N LEU A 312 12.77 12.47 -22.84
CA LEU A 312 13.13 13.27 -24.01
C LEU A 312 13.81 12.41 -25.10
N LEU A 313 14.71 11.50 -24.72
CA LEU A 313 15.35 10.55 -25.65
C LEU A 313 14.35 9.55 -26.23
N ALA A 314 13.36 9.10 -25.46
CA ALA A 314 12.30 8.22 -25.95
C ALA A 314 11.44 8.89 -27.02
N ILE A 315 11.12 10.18 -26.85
CA ILE A 315 10.32 10.97 -27.80
C ILE A 315 11.06 11.24 -29.12
N ILE A 316 12.38 11.09 -29.18
CA ILE A 316 13.14 11.40 -30.40
C ILE A 316 13.83 10.19 -31.04
N SER A 317 13.91 9.05 -30.34
CA SER A 317 14.65 7.87 -30.80
C SER A 317 14.10 7.30 -32.10
N ASP A 318 14.96 6.92 -33.05
CA ASP A 318 14.52 6.22 -34.25
C ASP A 318 13.81 4.90 -33.91
N ILE A 319 14.21 4.24 -32.82
CA ILE A 319 13.57 2.99 -32.36
C ILE A 319 12.08 3.19 -32.12
N SER A 320 11.69 4.37 -31.63
CA SER A 320 10.32 4.71 -31.26
C SER A 320 9.49 5.25 -32.44
N HIS A 321 10.12 5.63 -33.55
CA HIS A 321 9.45 6.31 -34.67
C HIS A 321 9.47 5.54 -35.99
N VAL A 322 10.24 4.46 -36.08
CA VAL A 322 10.56 3.81 -37.35
C VAL A 322 10.35 2.30 -37.23
N GLU A 323 9.77 1.71 -38.28
CA GLU A 323 9.62 0.26 -38.34
C GLU A 323 10.97 -0.49 -38.37
N LYS A 324 11.01 -1.67 -37.72
CA LYS A 324 12.20 -2.53 -37.63
C LYS A 324 12.92 -2.76 -38.95
N ARG A 325 12.19 -2.90 -40.08
CA ARG A 325 12.78 -3.11 -41.42
C ARG A 325 13.66 -1.96 -41.92
N HIS A 326 13.43 -0.74 -41.44
CA HIS A 326 14.22 0.44 -41.81
C HIS A 326 15.37 0.68 -40.84
N ILE A 327 15.31 0.13 -39.63
CA ILE A 327 16.39 0.16 -38.63
C ILE A 327 17.42 -0.96 -38.88
N SER A 328 16.94 -2.12 -39.35
CA SER A 328 17.74 -3.32 -39.60
C SER A 328 17.72 -3.70 -41.08
N PRO A 329 18.83 -3.54 -41.85
CA PRO A 329 18.89 -4.06 -43.21
C PRO A 329 18.75 -5.59 -43.21
N ALA A 330 18.04 -6.11 -44.22
CA ALA A 330 17.57 -7.49 -44.32
C ALA A 330 18.65 -8.61 -44.43
N SER A 331 19.93 -8.33 -44.16
CA SER A 331 20.98 -9.35 -44.19
C SER A 331 21.26 -9.92 -42.80
N HIS A 332 21.53 -11.22 -42.74
CA HIS A 332 21.61 -12.13 -41.58
C HIS A 332 22.59 -11.79 -40.43
N SER A 333 22.92 -10.52 -40.20
CA SER A 333 23.93 -10.03 -39.26
C SER A 333 23.35 -9.16 -38.13
N LEU A 334 22.10 -9.41 -37.70
CA LEU A 334 21.46 -8.69 -36.57
C LEU A 334 22.34 -8.66 -35.30
N HIS A 335 23.10 -9.72 -35.03
CA HIS A 335 23.89 -9.86 -33.82
C HIS A 335 25.20 -9.04 -33.79
N THR A 336 25.64 -8.46 -34.92
CA THR A 336 26.94 -7.76 -34.99
C THR A 336 26.84 -6.24 -35.04
N THR A 337 25.69 -5.66 -35.40
CA THR A 337 25.58 -4.21 -35.68
C THR A 337 25.34 -3.35 -34.44
N TYR A 338 24.47 -3.79 -33.52
CA TYR A 338 24.07 -3.01 -32.35
C TYR A 338 24.30 -3.76 -31.03
N HIS A 339 24.32 -3.02 -29.92
CA HIS A 339 24.41 -3.61 -28.59
C HIS A 339 23.14 -4.40 -28.25
N ARG A 340 23.27 -5.49 -27.47
CA ARG A 340 22.15 -6.39 -27.10
C ARG A 340 20.96 -5.66 -26.48
N ALA A 341 21.20 -4.57 -25.74
CA ALA A 341 20.12 -3.78 -25.15
C ALA A 341 19.26 -3.06 -26.19
N ILE A 342 19.88 -2.49 -27.22
CA ILE A 342 19.19 -1.82 -28.34
C ILE A 342 18.38 -2.84 -29.14
N MET A 343 18.95 -4.03 -29.38
CA MET A 343 18.24 -5.11 -30.07
C MET A 343 16.96 -5.52 -29.35
N ARG A 344 17.00 -5.65 -28.02
CA ARG A 344 15.81 -5.93 -27.22
C ARG A 344 14.77 -4.82 -27.29
N GLN A 345 15.19 -3.55 -27.32
CA GLN A 345 14.27 -2.42 -27.49
C GLN A 345 13.58 -2.48 -28.85
N ILE A 346 14.32 -2.75 -29.93
CA ILE A 346 13.75 -2.91 -31.28
C ILE A 346 12.77 -4.09 -31.33
N GLU A 347 13.08 -5.21 -30.69
CA GLU A 347 12.19 -6.37 -30.60
C GLU A 347 10.91 -6.05 -29.81
N SER A 348 11.05 -5.35 -28.68
CA SER A 348 9.92 -4.90 -27.86
C SER A 348 8.99 -3.96 -28.62
N GLU A 349 9.53 -3.03 -29.42
CA GLU A 349 8.74 -2.06 -30.17
C GLU A 349 7.86 -2.72 -31.24
N VAL A 350 8.28 -3.88 -31.78
CA VAL A 350 7.48 -4.62 -32.76
C VAL A 350 6.23 -5.22 -32.13
N SER A 351 6.33 -5.74 -30.91
CA SER A 351 5.18 -6.30 -30.19
C SER A 351 4.32 -5.22 -29.53
N GLU A 352 4.95 -4.17 -29.01
CA GLU A 352 4.30 -3.14 -28.21
C GLU A 352 4.96 -1.78 -28.45
N PRO A 353 4.45 -0.99 -29.41
CA PRO A 353 4.99 0.32 -29.72
C PRO A 353 4.80 1.30 -28.57
N MET A 354 5.89 1.89 -28.09
CA MET A 354 5.92 2.70 -26.86
C MET A 354 5.25 4.05 -27.04
N LEU A 355 5.41 4.71 -28.19
CA LEU A 355 4.82 6.04 -28.39
C LEU A 355 3.29 6.03 -28.31
N PRO A 356 2.55 5.27 -29.13
CA PRO A 356 1.09 5.30 -29.08
C PRO A 356 0.51 4.66 -27.82
N ASN A 357 1.18 3.68 -27.22
CA ASN A 357 0.61 2.90 -26.11
C ASN A 357 0.99 3.46 -24.72
N GLU A 358 2.17 4.08 -24.58
CA GLU A 358 2.68 4.54 -23.28
C GLU A 358 2.89 6.06 -23.30
N ILE A 359 3.72 6.60 -24.19
CA ILE A 359 4.17 8.00 -24.09
C ILE A 359 3.10 9.01 -24.51
N TYR A 360 2.45 8.85 -25.66
CA TYR A 360 1.44 9.80 -26.12
C TYR A 360 0.23 9.91 -25.18
N PRO A 361 -0.33 8.82 -24.64
CA PRO A 361 -1.39 8.91 -23.62
C PRO A 361 -0.94 9.69 -22.36
N LEU A 362 0.32 9.60 -21.97
CA LEU A 362 0.88 10.36 -20.84
C LEU A 362 1.03 11.85 -21.16
N LEU A 363 1.50 12.21 -22.36
CA LEU A 363 1.88 13.58 -22.69
C LEU A 363 0.76 14.41 -23.32
N ALA A 364 -0.22 13.78 -23.98
CA ALA A 364 -1.32 14.45 -24.65
C ALA A 364 -2.14 15.32 -23.69
N SER A 365 -2.65 16.45 -24.19
CA SER A 365 -3.44 17.43 -23.43
C SER A 365 -2.72 18.07 -22.21
N ARG A 366 -1.40 17.92 -22.08
CA ARG A 366 -0.62 18.46 -20.95
C ARG A 366 0.46 19.44 -21.40
N THR A 367 0.78 20.40 -20.54
CA THR A 367 1.91 21.30 -20.79
C THR A 367 3.21 20.58 -20.45
N LEU A 368 4.16 20.56 -21.38
CA LEU A 368 5.40 19.82 -21.21
C LEU A 368 6.55 20.77 -20.85
N HIS A 369 7.29 20.44 -19.80
CA HIS A 369 8.47 21.15 -19.35
C HIS A 369 9.65 20.20 -19.25
N CYS A 370 10.86 20.72 -19.40
CA CYS A 370 12.07 20.02 -18.99
C CYS A 370 13.12 21.02 -18.50
N THR A 371 14.01 20.59 -17.61
CA THR A 371 15.08 21.48 -17.12
C THR A 371 16.14 21.70 -18.19
N ALA A 372 16.82 22.84 -18.13
CA ALA A 372 17.92 23.17 -19.04
C ALA A 372 19.03 22.11 -19.02
N HIS A 373 19.30 21.51 -17.85
CA HIS A 373 20.24 20.39 -17.74
C HIS A 373 19.75 19.14 -18.49
N ALA A 374 18.46 18.81 -18.41
CA ALA A 374 17.90 17.68 -19.15
C ALA A 374 17.93 17.91 -20.67
N ALA A 375 17.51 19.10 -21.12
CA ALA A 375 17.57 19.50 -22.52
C ALA A 375 19.01 19.49 -23.04
N GLN A 376 19.95 20.08 -22.28
CA GLN A 376 21.36 20.11 -22.64
C GLN A 376 21.96 18.72 -22.75
N ARG A 377 21.63 17.82 -21.81
CA ARG A 377 22.11 16.44 -21.86
C ARG A 377 21.56 15.69 -23.07
N MET A 378 20.29 15.89 -23.41
CA MET A 378 19.72 15.34 -24.65
C MET A 378 20.50 15.86 -25.86
N ARG A 379 20.73 17.18 -25.96
CA ARG A 379 21.49 17.78 -27.07
C ARG A 379 22.88 17.16 -27.20
N GLU A 380 23.62 17.00 -26.10
CA GLU A 380 24.95 16.37 -26.11
C GLU A 380 24.91 14.93 -26.65
N ILE A 381 23.94 14.13 -26.19
CA ILE A 381 23.79 12.73 -26.60
C ILE A 381 23.44 12.65 -28.10
N VAL A 382 22.51 13.48 -28.56
CA VAL A 382 22.05 13.54 -29.95
C VAL A 382 23.14 14.05 -30.89
N LEU A 383 23.93 15.05 -30.47
CA LEU A 383 25.08 15.53 -31.23
C LEU A 383 26.15 14.44 -31.37
N CYS A 384 26.44 13.71 -30.28
CA CYS A 384 27.47 12.68 -30.26
C CYS A 384 27.06 11.41 -31.04
N MET A 385 25.84 10.92 -30.80
CA MET A 385 25.40 9.57 -31.17
C MET A 385 24.18 9.53 -32.09
N GLY A 386 23.40 10.62 -32.18
CA GLY A 386 22.13 10.63 -32.88
C GLY A 386 22.25 10.60 -34.40
N THR A 387 21.25 10.00 -35.04
CA THR A 387 21.05 10.06 -36.50
C THR A 387 20.58 11.45 -36.94
N THR A 388 20.48 11.68 -38.25
CA THR A 388 19.95 12.94 -38.80
C THR A 388 18.48 13.15 -38.42
N THR A 389 17.69 12.08 -38.37
CA THR A 389 16.28 12.11 -37.98
C THR A 389 16.12 12.29 -36.47
N GLU A 390 16.94 11.66 -35.64
CA GLU A 390 16.93 11.90 -34.19
C GLU A 390 17.31 13.35 -33.83
N ARG A 391 18.24 13.95 -34.59
CA ARG A 391 18.60 15.37 -34.48
C ARG A 391 17.46 16.29 -34.88
N SER A 392 16.83 16.03 -36.03
CA SER A 392 15.69 16.81 -36.51
C SER A 392 14.53 16.74 -35.51
N ARG A 393 14.17 15.55 -35.01
CA ARG A 393 13.15 15.42 -33.95
C ARG A 393 13.50 16.16 -32.67
N ALA A 394 14.77 16.18 -32.25
CA ALA A 394 15.21 16.96 -31.09
C ALA A 394 14.96 18.47 -31.29
N GLU A 395 15.27 19.00 -32.48
CA GLU A 395 15.00 20.39 -32.82
C GLU A 395 13.49 20.68 -32.91
N ILE A 396 12.69 19.76 -33.46
CA ILE A 396 11.23 19.89 -33.54
C ILE A 396 10.60 19.93 -32.13
N VAL A 397 10.95 18.99 -31.26
CA VAL A 397 10.28 18.88 -29.95
C VAL A 397 10.65 20.00 -29.00
N LEU A 398 11.84 20.58 -29.14
CA LEU A 398 12.25 21.77 -28.38
C LEU A 398 11.87 23.09 -29.07
N GLY A 399 11.43 23.06 -30.33
CA GLY A 399 11.19 24.27 -31.12
C GLY A 399 12.48 25.07 -31.28
N GLU A 400 13.56 24.41 -31.70
CA GLU A 400 14.90 25.00 -31.84
C GLU A 400 15.39 24.93 -33.28
N GLY A 401 16.48 25.65 -33.57
CA GLY A 401 17.14 25.62 -34.87
C GLY A 401 16.19 26.07 -36.00
N PRO A 402 16.00 25.27 -37.07
CA PRO A 402 15.07 25.60 -38.15
C PRO A 402 13.61 25.77 -37.72
N TYR A 403 13.26 25.29 -36.52
CA TYR A 403 11.90 25.24 -36.01
C TYR A 403 11.60 26.31 -34.94
N ALA A 404 12.53 27.25 -34.68
CA ALA A 404 12.39 28.26 -33.62
C ALA A 404 11.15 29.15 -33.74
N ASP A 405 10.76 29.52 -34.96
CA ASP A 405 9.61 30.39 -35.23
C ASP A 405 8.33 29.61 -35.57
N HIS A 406 8.34 28.28 -35.45
CA HIS A 406 7.18 27.46 -35.81
C HIS A 406 6.13 27.48 -34.69
N ASP A 407 4.87 27.60 -35.08
CA ASP A 407 3.76 27.46 -34.14
C ASP A 407 3.59 25.99 -33.68
N PRO A 408 2.86 25.74 -32.57
CA PRO A 408 2.64 24.38 -32.06
C PRO A 408 2.07 23.38 -33.08
N ALA A 409 1.20 23.83 -34.00
CA ALA A 409 0.62 22.96 -35.02
C ALA A 409 1.64 22.60 -36.10
N GLN A 410 2.48 23.56 -36.49
CA GLN A 410 3.58 23.34 -37.43
C GLN A 410 4.62 22.36 -36.85
N LEU A 411 4.99 22.49 -35.58
CA LEU A 411 5.88 21.54 -34.90
C LEU A 411 5.29 20.12 -34.87
N ARG A 412 4.01 19.98 -34.52
CA ARG A 412 3.33 18.67 -34.57
C ARG A 412 3.31 18.08 -35.97
N MET A 413 3.01 18.88 -36.98
CA MET A 413 3.04 18.42 -38.38
C MET A 413 4.45 17.99 -38.80
N ALA A 414 5.49 18.71 -38.37
CA ALA A 414 6.88 18.33 -38.63
C ALA A 414 7.21 16.98 -37.97
N LEU A 415 6.87 16.80 -36.69
CA LEU A 415 7.07 15.54 -35.98
C LEU A 415 6.32 14.38 -36.64
N SER A 416 5.08 14.63 -37.09
CA SER A 416 4.26 13.62 -37.77
C SER A 416 4.86 13.16 -39.11
N ARG A 417 5.65 14.00 -39.79
CA ARG A 417 6.35 13.61 -41.03
C ARG A 417 7.56 12.71 -40.75
N GLU A 418 8.10 12.76 -39.53
CA GLU A 418 9.26 11.99 -39.09
C GLU A 418 8.90 10.79 -38.20
N SER A 419 7.63 10.38 -38.20
CA SER A 419 7.14 9.23 -37.44
C SER A 419 6.23 8.33 -38.27
N THR A 420 6.31 7.02 -38.04
CA THR A 420 5.33 6.04 -38.53
C THR A 420 4.04 6.01 -37.71
N HIS A 421 4.01 6.67 -36.55
CA HIS A 421 2.86 6.72 -35.66
C HIS A 421 2.09 8.04 -35.83
N ALA A 422 0.78 7.97 -35.65
CA ALA A 422 -0.05 9.17 -35.61
C ALA A 422 0.31 10.00 -34.36
N VAL A 423 0.70 11.26 -34.56
CA VAL A 423 0.95 12.20 -33.47
C VAL A 423 -0.39 12.76 -32.98
N PRO A 424 -0.67 12.75 -31.65
CA PRO A 424 -1.91 13.30 -31.11
C PRO A 424 -2.10 14.78 -31.46
N ASN A 425 -3.34 15.16 -31.80
CA ASN A 425 -3.68 16.54 -32.17
C ASN A 425 -3.54 17.53 -31.01
N ASP A 426 -3.65 17.02 -29.79
CA ASP A 426 -3.58 17.72 -28.51
C ASP A 426 -2.20 17.60 -27.83
N LEU A 427 -1.18 17.09 -28.53
CA LEU A 427 0.20 17.14 -28.06
C LEU A 427 0.70 18.59 -28.06
N VAL A 428 1.13 19.08 -26.88
CA VAL A 428 1.60 20.46 -26.72
C VAL A 428 3.10 20.53 -26.99
N LEU A 429 3.48 21.15 -28.12
CA LEU A 429 4.86 21.47 -28.49
C LEU A 429 5.03 22.99 -28.66
N PRO A 430 6.24 23.55 -28.44
CA PRO A 430 7.46 22.87 -28.00
C PRO A 430 7.44 22.50 -26.50
N ILE A 431 8.31 21.58 -26.10
CA ILE A 431 8.61 21.29 -24.70
C ILE A 431 9.35 22.51 -24.13
N LYS A 432 8.81 23.10 -23.06
CA LYS A 432 9.35 24.33 -22.48
C LYS A 432 10.61 24.03 -21.66
N VAL A 433 11.74 24.56 -22.11
CA VAL A 433 13.01 24.47 -21.37
C VAL A 433 13.05 25.52 -20.27
N VAL A 434 13.21 25.09 -19.03
CA VAL A 434 13.28 25.97 -17.85
C VAL A 434 14.69 26.01 -17.25
N GLN A 435 15.14 27.19 -16.87
CA GLN A 435 16.40 27.35 -16.12
C GLN A 435 16.12 27.09 -14.65
N VAL A 436 16.89 26.16 -14.06
CA VAL A 436 16.76 25.78 -12.65
C VAL A 436 18.15 25.87 -12.03
N ASP A 437 18.31 26.81 -11.11
CA ASP A 437 19.46 26.82 -10.21
C ASP A 437 19.07 26.08 -8.92
N VAL A 438 19.62 24.88 -8.75
CA VAL A 438 19.31 24.02 -7.60
C VAL A 438 19.93 24.58 -6.31
N ASN A 439 21.05 25.31 -6.42
CA ASN A 439 21.75 25.83 -5.25
C ASN A 439 21.06 27.08 -4.70
N ASP A 440 20.60 27.98 -5.58
CA ASP A 440 19.87 29.19 -5.17
C ASP A 440 18.47 28.85 -4.63
N ASN A 441 17.80 27.83 -5.19
CA ASN A 441 16.42 27.47 -4.83
C ASN A 441 16.29 26.50 -3.64
N CYS A 442 17.41 26.08 -3.03
CA CYS A 442 17.44 25.23 -1.84
C CYS A 442 18.20 25.87 -0.67
N ASP A 443 18.56 27.17 -0.76
CA ASP A 443 19.14 27.90 0.37
C ASP A 443 18.04 28.22 1.39
N PRO A 444 18.11 27.69 2.63
CA PRO A 444 17.15 27.99 3.69
C PRO A 444 17.15 29.46 4.13
N ASN A 445 18.15 30.26 3.72
CA ASN A 445 18.28 31.67 4.08
C ASN A 445 17.75 32.65 3.02
N LEU A 446 17.34 32.17 1.84
CA LEU A 446 16.77 33.05 0.81
C LEU A 446 15.29 33.33 1.15
N SER A 447 14.99 34.61 1.37
CA SER A 447 13.67 35.10 1.78
C SER A 447 12.56 34.66 0.81
N SER A 448 11.51 34.14 1.44
CA SER A 448 10.36 33.44 0.89
C SER A 448 9.33 34.36 0.24
N ASP A 449 9.53 34.71 -1.03
CA ASP A 449 8.46 35.29 -1.87
C ASP A 449 8.04 34.36 -3.03
N ILE A 450 8.74 33.24 -3.26
CA ILE A 450 8.50 32.34 -4.42
C ILE A 450 8.31 30.86 -4.03
N LEU A 451 8.65 30.46 -2.80
CA LEU A 451 8.43 29.10 -2.35
C LEU A 451 6.97 28.96 -1.91
N HIS A 452 6.19 28.17 -2.66
CA HIS A 452 4.92 27.66 -2.16
C HIS A 452 5.18 27.02 -0.79
N LEU A 453 4.32 27.34 0.18
CA LEU A 453 4.34 26.82 1.55
C LEU A 453 4.50 25.28 1.64
N SER A 454 4.30 24.56 0.55
CA SER A 454 4.35 23.10 0.43
C SER A 454 5.70 22.46 0.05
N PHE A 455 6.76 23.21 -0.30
CA PHE A 455 8.05 22.59 -0.67
C PHE A 455 9.01 22.44 0.53
N PRO A 456 9.36 21.21 0.96
CA PRO A 456 10.19 20.99 2.14
C PRO A 456 11.69 21.10 1.80
N ALA A 457 12.17 22.33 1.57
CA ALA A 457 13.52 22.63 1.07
C ALA A 457 14.64 21.92 1.87
N ILE A 458 14.56 21.89 3.21
CA ILE A 458 15.56 21.24 4.06
C ILE A 458 15.61 19.73 3.81
N ILE A 459 14.45 19.06 3.71
CA ILE A 459 14.37 17.62 3.44
C ILE A 459 14.87 17.33 2.04
N ALA A 460 14.46 18.14 1.06
CA ALA A 460 14.87 18.02 -0.33
C ALA A 460 16.39 18.15 -0.51
N GLN A 461 16.99 19.19 0.09
CA GLN A 461 18.44 19.43 0.07
C GLN A 461 19.21 18.28 0.74
N LYS A 462 18.81 17.87 1.95
CA LYS A 462 19.45 16.75 2.65
C LYS A 462 19.35 15.46 1.84
N SER A 463 18.20 15.20 1.21
CA SER A 463 17.98 14.00 0.40
C SER A 463 18.86 13.99 -0.84
N ALA A 464 18.95 15.13 -1.54
CA ALA A 464 19.81 15.28 -2.72
C ALA A 464 21.30 15.08 -2.37
N LEU A 465 21.77 15.64 -1.25
CA LEU A 465 23.14 15.48 -0.75
C LEU A 465 23.43 14.04 -0.31
N LYS A 466 22.53 13.42 0.46
CA LYS A 466 22.69 12.05 0.96
C LYS A 466 22.73 11.04 -0.19
N MET A 467 21.90 11.23 -1.21
CA MET A 467 21.90 10.38 -2.40
C MET A 467 23.04 10.69 -3.38
N LYS A 468 23.69 11.87 -3.25
CA LYS A 468 24.67 12.39 -4.21
C LYS A 468 24.10 12.46 -5.62
N LEU A 469 22.92 13.09 -5.75
CA LEU A 469 22.29 13.28 -7.06
C LEU A 469 23.24 14.04 -8.00
N SER A 470 23.35 13.55 -9.24
CA SER A 470 24.06 14.28 -10.28
C SER A 470 23.33 15.62 -10.57
N PRO A 471 24.02 16.63 -11.12
CA PRO A 471 23.40 17.93 -11.40
C PRO A 471 22.12 17.83 -12.23
N ILE A 472 22.10 16.95 -13.25
CA ILE A 472 20.91 16.69 -14.06
C ILE A 472 19.76 16.11 -13.22
N ASN A 473 20.01 15.05 -12.46
CA ASN A 473 18.97 14.40 -11.66
C ASN A 473 18.45 15.35 -10.58
N ALA A 474 19.35 16.06 -9.90
CA ALA A 474 18.98 17.07 -8.92
C ALA A 474 18.08 18.14 -9.55
N SER A 475 18.45 18.67 -10.71
CA SER A 475 17.63 19.67 -11.40
C SER A 475 16.24 19.15 -11.72
N VAL A 476 16.12 17.94 -12.28
CA VAL A 476 14.85 17.37 -12.74
C VAL A 476 13.94 17.04 -11.56
N PHE A 477 14.41 16.22 -10.61
CA PHE A 477 13.55 15.75 -9.51
C PHE A 477 13.19 16.87 -8.53
N LEU A 478 14.11 17.80 -8.24
CA LEU A 478 13.82 18.91 -7.32
C LEU A 478 12.92 19.96 -7.98
N TYR A 479 13.10 20.25 -9.27
CA TYR A 479 12.20 21.16 -9.98
C TYR A 479 10.76 20.63 -10.02
N GLY A 480 10.58 19.35 -10.38
CA GLY A 480 9.25 18.74 -10.38
C GLY A 480 8.59 18.79 -9.00
N TRP A 481 9.33 18.47 -7.95
CA TRP A 481 8.83 18.56 -6.57
C TRP A 481 8.44 19.99 -6.18
N MET A 482 9.33 20.95 -6.44
CA MET A 482 9.13 22.36 -6.10
C MET A 482 7.92 22.96 -6.80
N GLN A 483 7.68 22.59 -8.06
CA GLN A 483 6.53 23.07 -8.84
C GLN A 483 5.27 22.22 -8.67
N GLN A 484 5.31 21.18 -7.81
CA GLN A 484 4.22 20.20 -7.64
C GLN A 484 3.78 19.59 -8.98
N MET A 485 4.76 19.34 -9.85
CA MET A 485 4.58 18.72 -11.16
C MET A 485 5.01 17.26 -11.10
N THR A 486 4.27 16.41 -11.82
CA THR A 486 4.65 15.01 -11.98
C THR A 486 5.90 14.93 -12.83
N THR A 487 6.97 14.36 -12.27
CA THR A 487 8.20 14.09 -13.00
C THR A 487 8.11 12.75 -13.69
N VAL A 488 8.21 12.74 -15.02
CA VAL A 488 8.17 11.52 -15.84
C VAL A 488 9.60 11.11 -16.17
N THR A 489 9.97 9.87 -15.84
CA THR A 489 11.34 9.34 -16.05
C THR A 489 11.32 7.85 -16.35
N SER A 490 12.28 7.36 -17.13
CA SER A 490 12.57 5.91 -17.21
C SER A 490 13.72 5.48 -16.29
N ASN A 491 14.29 6.41 -15.50
CA ASN A 491 15.39 6.13 -14.58
C ASN A 491 14.88 5.64 -13.21
N ARG A 492 14.35 4.42 -13.20
CA ARG A 492 13.77 3.79 -11.99
C ARG A 492 14.72 3.78 -10.80
N ALA A 493 16.01 3.52 -11.04
CA ALA A 493 17.01 3.43 -9.97
C ALA A 493 17.15 4.77 -9.22
N VAL A 494 17.18 5.88 -9.94
CA VAL A 494 17.26 7.21 -9.33
C VAL A 494 15.92 7.60 -8.70
N ALA A 495 14.80 7.38 -9.40
CA ALA A 495 13.48 7.68 -8.86
C ALA A 495 13.20 6.98 -7.51
N MET A 496 13.36 5.65 -7.48
CA MET A 496 13.12 4.85 -6.29
C MET A 496 14.17 5.09 -5.20
N GLY A 497 15.43 5.28 -5.60
CA GLY A 497 16.50 5.66 -4.68
C GLY A 497 16.23 7.00 -4.00
N PHE A 498 15.68 7.96 -4.72
CA PHE A 498 15.36 9.28 -4.20
C PHE A 498 14.18 9.24 -3.23
N ILE A 499 13.08 8.58 -3.61
CA ILE A 499 11.92 8.34 -2.71
C ILE A 499 12.38 7.67 -1.41
N LYS A 500 13.20 6.61 -1.52
CA LYS A 500 13.77 5.93 -0.34
C LYS A 500 14.63 6.87 0.51
N THR A 501 15.50 7.66 -0.12
CA THR A 501 16.37 8.59 0.62
C THR A 501 15.55 9.65 1.35
N ILE A 502 14.46 10.13 0.76
CA ILE A 502 13.53 11.07 1.41
C ILE A 502 12.93 10.42 2.66
N ASN A 503 12.40 9.19 2.55
CA ASN A 503 11.88 8.46 3.71
C ASN A 503 12.95 8.30 4.81
N ASP A 504 14.17 7.89 4.46
CA ASP A 504 15.27 7.75 5.44
C ASP A 504 15.64 9.10 6.11
N VAL A 505 15.44 10.23 5.43
CA VAL A 505 15.70 11.57 5.97
C VAL A 505 14.56 12.01 6.89
N LEU A 506 13.30 11.71 6.52
CA LEU A 506 12.13 11.96 7.35
C LEU A 506 12.21 11.16 8.66
N ASP A 507 12.50 9.86 8.58
CA ASP A 507 12.67 9.00 9.75
C ASP A 507 13.73 9.57 10.68
N TRP A 508 14.89 9.97 10.16
CA TRP A 508 15.96 10.54 10.98
C TRP A 508 15.56 11.85 11.67
N HIS A 509 14.72 12.67 11.04
CA HIS A 509 14.25 13.93 11.61
C HIS A 509 13.25 13.67 12.73
N GLU A 510 12.28 12.79 12.53
CA GLU A 510 11.30 12.39 13.54
C GLU A 510 11.99 11.80 14.78
N HIS A 511 12.95 10.89 14.61
CA HIS A 511 13.71 10.31 15.74
C HIS A 511 14.50 11.36 16.55
N LYS A 512 14.95 12.46 15.92
CA LYS A 512 15.69 13.51 16.63
C LYS A 512 14.80 14.40 17.47
N HIS A 513 13.56 14.65 17.04
CA HIS A 513 12.58 15.37 17.84
C HIS A 513 12.23 14.57 19.10
N ASP A 514 12.02 13.26 18.98
CA ASP A 514 11.71 12.39 20.12
C ASP A 514 12.82 12.36 21.19
N VAL A 515 14.10 12.41 20.77
CA VAL A 515 15.24 12.40 21.72
C VAL A 515 15.41 13.75 22.43
N GLN A 516 15.15 14.87 21.76
CA GLN A 516 15.28 16.20 22.38
C GLN A 516 14.17 16.47 23.41
N ASP A 517 12.97 15.93 23.20
CA ASP A 517 11.84 16.05 24.14
C ASP A 517 12.06 15.23 25.43
N LEU A 518 12.87 14.16 25.37
CA LEU A 518 13.20 13.33 26.53
C LEU A 518 14.28 13.94 27.44
N GLU A 519 15.13 14.84 26.93
CA GLU A 519 16.28 15.34 27.69
C GLU A 519 16.02 16.62 28.51
N HIS A 520 14.97 17.42 28.22
CA HIS A 520 14.74 18.71 28.93
C HIS A 520 13.25 19.07 29.14
N PRO A 521 12.59 18.61 30.22
CA PRO A 521 11.16 18.83 30.42
C PRO A 521 10.74 20.26 30.85
N LYS A 522 11.67 21.21 31.11
CA LYS A 522 11.34 22.44 31.87
C LYS A 522 11.88 23.79 31.37
N THR A 523 12.42 23.91 30.15
CA THR A 523 12.92 25.22 29.66
C THR A 523 12.63 25.56 28.20
N ALA A 524 11.75 24.82 27.52
CA ALA A 524 11.45 25.03 26.10
C ALA A 524 10.30 26.01 25.84
N ASN A 525 10.30 27.22 26.44
CA ASN A 525 9.22 28.19 26.16
C ASN A 525 9.64 29.60 25.74
N ARG A 526 10.90 29.84 25.34
CA ARG A 526 11.29 31.18 24.81
C ARG A 526 12.32 31.23 23.67
N GLN A 527 12.87 30.11 23.20
CA GLN A 527 13.95 30.16 22.20
C GLN A 527 13.79 29.17 21.03
N CYS A 528 12.58 28.67 20.76
CA CYS A 528 12.30 27.79 19.62
C CYS A 528 11.21 28.39 18.71
N GLN A 529 11.38 29.66 18.32
CA GLN A 529 10.42 30.37 17.46
C GLN A 529 10.99 30.77 16.10
N ARG A 530 12.15 30.21 15.67
CA ARG A 530 12.76 30.59 14.38
C ARG A 530 13.22 29.47 13.46
N ASP A 531 13.36 28.23 13.93
CA ASP A 531 13.84 27.14 13.07
C ASP A 531 12.83 25.99 13.04
N GLY A 532 12.07 25.89 11.94
CA GLY A 532 11.29 24.70 11.58
C GLY A 532 9.90 24.60 12.24
N GLN A 533 8.92 25.33 11.69
CA GLN A 533 7.51 24.97 11.85
C GLN A 533 7.25 23.62 11.16
N LEU A 534 7.35 22.53 11.92
CA LEU A 534 6.38 21.45 11.87
C LEU A 534 5.54 21.61 13.14
N GLU A 535 4.72 22.67 13.17
CA GLU A 535 3.69 22.78 14.19
C GLU A 535 2.73 21.61 13.97
N LYS A 536 2.50 20.82 15.02
CA LYS A 536 1.37 19.89 15.13
C LYS A 536 0.05 20.69 15.18
N GLY A 537 -0.22 21.46 14.13
CA GLY A 537 -1.54 21.91 13.76
C GLY A 537 -2.15 20.84 12.85
N GLU A 538 -3.42 20.52 13.06
CA GLU A 538 -4.21 19.75 12.10
C GLU A 538 -4.15 20.46 10.72
N GLY A 539 -3.28 20.01 9.80
CA GLY A 539 -3.28 20.52 8.43
C GLY A 539 -2.02 20.35 7.58
N ASP A 540 -0.80 20.40 8.13
CA ASP A 540 0.41 20.45 7.28
C ASP A 540 1.02 19.06 7.03
N MET A 541 0.35 18.33 6.14
CA MET A 541 0.78 17.01 5.69
C MET A 541 1.95 17.13 4.72
N PHE A 542 3.10 16.50 5.03
CA PHE A 542 4.26 16.47 4.12
C PHE A 542 3.85 15.97 2.73
N VAL A 543 4.13 16.79 1.71
CA VAL A 543 3.90 16.45 0.30
C VAL A 543 5.26 16.16 -0.35
N GLY A 544 5.48 14.89 -0.68
CA GLY A 544 6.69 14.46 -1.39
C GLY A 544 6.61 14.67 -2.91
N PRO A 545 7.67 14.32 -3.65
CA PRO A 545 7.69 14.46 -5.10
C PRO A 545 6.74 13.46 -5.78
N GLU A 546 5.96 13.95 -6.75
CA GLU A 546 5.18 13.12 -7.67
C GLU A 546 6.06 12.63 -8.81
N ILE A 547 6.29 11.31 -8.89
CA ILE A 547 7.18 10.70 -9.88
C ILE A 547 6.46 9.57 -10.59
N TYR A 548 6.34 9.68 -11.91
CA TYR A 548 5.88 8.61 -12.79
C TYR A 548 7.08 7.92 -13.44
N VAL A 549 7.20 6.61 -13.25
CA VAL A 549 8.29 5.81 -13.82
C VAL A 549 7.78 5.03 -15.02
N CYS A 550 8.20 5.42 -16.22
CA CYS A 550 8.03 4.62 -17.43
C CYS A 550 8.92 3.37 -17.31
N GLU A 551 8.32 2.19 -17.37
CA GLU A 551 9.07 0.93 -17.24
C GLU A 551 9.99 0.69 -18.43
N THR A 552 9.60 1.24 -19.59
CA THR A 552 10.38 1.15 -20.81
C THR A 552 11.34 2.34 -20.91
N ALA A 553 12.63 2.05 -20.84
CA ALA A 553 13.67 3.01 -21.21
C ALA A 553 13.94 2.91 -22.72
N ARG A 554 14.29 4.03 -23.34
CA ARG A 554 14.73 4.07 -24.74
C ARG A 554 16.14 4.62 -24.88
N SER A 555 16.89 4.00 -25.77
CA SER A 555 18.18 4.51 -26.23
C SER A 555 18.00 5.10 -27.62
N LEU A 556 18.92 6.00 -28.00
CA LEU A 556 19.10 6.31 -29.42
C LEU A 556 19.62 5.07 -30.13
N ILE A 557 19.32 4.94 -31.42
CA ILE A 557 19.80 3.80 -32.20
C ILE A 557 21.34 3.76 -32.28
N GLY A 558 21.96 4.94 -32.26
CA GLY A 558 23.41 5.11 -32.28
C GLY A 558 24.03 4.79 -33.66
N LYS A 559 25.32 5.14 -33.82
CA LYS A 559 26.09 4.74 -35.01
C LYS A 559 26.34 3.23 -34.98
N ALA A 560 26.05 2.53 -36.08
CA ALA A 560 26.40 1.12 -36.25
C ALA A 560 27.88 0.88 -35.93
N LYS A 561 28.21 -0.26 -35.31
CA LYS A 561 29.62 -0.62 -35.09
C LYS A 561 30.37 -0.54 -36.42
N PRO A 562 31.53 0.14 -36.48
CA PRO A 562 32.38 0.08 -37.66
C PRO A 562 32.72 -1.40 -37.91
N ARG A 563 32.52 -1.84 -39.16
CA ARG A 563 32.83 -3.20 -39.59
C ARG A 563 34.31 -3.51 -39.49
#